data_AF-A0A3D5IEQ1-F1
#
_entry.id   AF-A0A3D5IEQ1-F1
#
_cell.length_a   1.000
_cell.length_b   1.000
_cell.length_c   1.000
_cell.angle_alpha   90.00
_cell.angle_beta   90.00
_cell.angle_gamma   90.00
#
_symmetry.space_group_name_H-M   'P 1'
#
loop_
_entity.id
_entity.type
_entity.pdbx_description
1 polymer ?
#
loop_
_entity_poly.entity_id
_entity_poly.type
_entity_poly.pdbx_seq_one_letter_code
_entity_poly.pdbx_strand_id
1 'polypeptide(L)'
;MNLFIDSNIWLSLYHFTNDDLEQFAKLKDMINKSIRLFVPQQVYSEISRNREAKLKEALKFFDGKDVQFPAFSKGYSEFEIVKQTYSSFIEQMKDWKKKINSDILLHNLPADKTIEQIFEQIDFLPCQDYVQKAYNRYRIGNPPGKDNKYGDAINWECLLDKVPYHEDLYFISADKDYCSELFDGEMKDFLKSEWANAKNSKIHFYKNLVSFLNKNVSDIKLEAENRKSDLIEELRDSRSFQETHKIVAQLKLFTGWAEDQIELLCSIAEKNSQVRQILRDSDVFKFYMGILSGKDPESLQDSAERRVLADLYDIGRNRNFDEDLGFTASDTPEDFPCF
;
A
#
# COMPACT_ATOMS: atom_id res chain seq x y z
N MET A 1 -14.89 1.77 -0.18
CA MET A 1 -14.63 3.19 0.17
C MET A 1 -13.67 3.84 -0.81
N ASN A 2 -14.00 5.01 -1.38
CA ASN A 2 -13.08 5.75 -2.28
C ASN A 2 -12.23 6.76 -1.51
N LEU A 3 -10.91 6.74 -1.71
CA LEU A 3 -9.96 7.57 -0.97
C LEU A 3 -9.04 8.36 -1.93
N PHE A 4 -8.77 9.61 -1.59
CA PHE A 4 -7.70 10.42 -2.15
C PHE A 4 -6.79 10.92 -1.04
N ILE A 5 -5.48 10.86 -1.26
CA ILE A 5 -4.46 11.39 -0.34
C ILE A 5 -3.57 12.35 -1.12
N ASP A 6 -3.55 13.59 -0.67
CA ASP A 6 -2.78 14.67 -1.26
C ASP A 6 -1.27 14.49 -1.07
N SER A 7 -0.48 15.06 -1.99
CA SER A 7 0.99 14.90 -2.04
C SER A 7 1.64 15.38 -0.74
N ASN A 8 1.07 16.39 -0.07
CA ASN A 8 1.60 16.92 1.17
C ASN A 8 1.53 15.93 2.35
N ILE A 9 0.54 15.02 2.35
CA ILE A 9 0.39 13.97 3.37
C ILE A 9 1.42 12.86 3.13
N TRP A 10 1.70 12.51 1.87
CA TRP A 10 2.78 11.58 1.55
C TRP A 10 4.15 12.16 1.93
N LEU A 11 4.37 13.44 1.63
CA LEU A 11 5.62 14.13 1.93
C LEU A 11 5.86 14.31 3.44
N SER A 12 4.82 14.29 4.28
CA SER A 12 4.99 14.36 5.73
C SER A 12 5.69 13.12 6.30
N LEU A 13 5.67 11.97 5.59
CA LEU A 13 6.41 10.77 5.99
C LEU A 13 7.92 11.03 6.16
N TYR A 14 8.49 11.96 5.40
CA TYR A 14 9.92 12.28 5.51
C TYR A 14 10.28 13.07 6.78
N HIS A 15 9.29 13.55 7.54
CA HIS A 15 9.49 14.16 8.86
C HIS A 15 9.28 13.19 10.03
N PHE A 16 8.86 11.95 9.76
CA PHE A 16 8.64 10.81 10.66
C PHE A 16 8.18 11.11 12.10
N THR A 17 6.99 10.62 12.43
CA THR A 17 6.75 9.98 13.73
C THR A 17 6.67 8.45 13.53
N ASN A 18 6.99 7.64 14.54
CA ASN A 18 6.81 6.18 14.46
C ASN A 18 5.36 5.82 14.13
N ASP A 19 4.42 6.62 14.65
CA ASP A 19 2.99 6.44 14.43
C ASP A 19 2.62 6.58 12.95
N ASP A 20 3.25 7.47 12.18
CA ASP A 20 2.92 7.67 10.77
C ASP A 20 3.17 6.40 9.94
N LEU A 21 4.33 5.75 10.11
CA LEU A 21 4.67 4.54 9.35
C LEU A 21 3.69 3.39 9.60
N GLU A 22 3.27 3.21 10.86
CA GLU A 22 2.29 2.19 11.20
C GLU A 22 0.92 2.45 10.55
N GLN A 23 0.51 3.71 10.43
CA GLN A 23 -0.77 4.07 9.83
C GLN A 23 -0.76 3.87 8.31
N PHE A 24 0.35 4.17 7.64
CA PHE A 24 0.50 3.85 6.22
C PHE A 24 0.59 2.34 5.97
N ALA A 25 1.21 1.57 6.88
CA ALA A 25 1.16 0.12 6.81
C ALA A 25 -0.27 -0.42 6.91
N LYS A 26 -1.09 0.11 7.85
CA LYS A 26 -2.52 -0.23 7.93
C LYS A 26 -3.28 0.14 6.65
N LEU A 27 -3.01 1.31 6.08
CA LEU A 27 -3.62 1.73 4.83
C LEU A 27 -3.26 0.77 3.69
N LYS A 28 -2.00 0.37 3.57
CA LYS A 28 -1.51 -0.61 2.59
C LYS A 28 -2.35 -1.89 2.62
N ASP A 29 -2.65 -2.40 3.82
CA ASP A 29 -3.42 -3.63 3.98
C ASP A 29 -4.90 -3.50 3.63
N MET A 30 -5.43 -2.27 3.53
CA MET A 30 -6.84 -2.00 3.21
C MET A 30 -7.07 -1.70 1.72
N ILE A 31 -6.01 -1.28 1.01
CA ILE A 31 -6.07 -0.95 -0.43
C ILE A 31 -6.45 -2.19 -1.25
N ASN A 32 -7.28 -1.98 -2.27
CA ASN A 32 -7.86 -3.00 -3.16
C ASN A 32 -8.72 -4.07 -2.48
N LYS A 33 -8.99 -3.92 -1.18
CA LYS A 33 -9.89 -4.80 -0.40
C LYS A 33 -11.16 -4.07 -0.04
N SER A 34 -11.03 -3.00 0.73
CA SER A 34 -12.12 -2.11 1.14
C SER A 34 -11.87 -0.65 0.76
N ILE A 35 -10.61 -0.27 0.50
CA ILE A 35 -10.25 1.07 0.04
C ILE A 35 -9.85 1.03 -1.44
N ARG A 36 -10.53 1.84 -2.25
CA ARG A 36 -10.12 2.20 -3.61
C ARG A 36 -9.39 3.54 -3.56
N LEU A 37 -8.07 3.50 -3.69
CA LEU A 37 -7.22 4.69 -3.62
C LEU A 37 -7.07 5.31 -5.02
N PHE A 38 -7.47 6.57 -5.18
CA PHE A 38 -7.34 7.34 -6.41
C PHE A 38 -6.05 8.16 -6.35
N VAL A 39 -5.10 7.86 -7.23
CA VAL A 39 -3.80 8.55 -7.28
C VAL A 39 -3.58 9.15 -8.67
N PRO A 40 -3.88 10.45 -8.88
CA PRO A 40 -3.44 11.17 -10.06
C PRO A 40 -1.92 11.11 -10.22
N GLN A 41 -1.42 10.92 -11.45
CA GLN A 41 0.03 10.92 -11.74
C GLN A 41 0.71 12.22 -11.27
N GLN A 42 -0.04 13.33 -11.18
CA GLN A 42 0.43 14.60 -10.66
C GLN A 42 0.83 14.50 -9.17
N VAL A 43 0.11 13.73 -8.34
CA VAL A 43 0.47 13.49 -6.93
C VAL A 43 1.84 12.82 -6.83
N TYR A 44 2.04 11.73 -7.57
CA TYR A 44 3.35 11.06 -7.64
C TYR A 44 4.46 12.00 -8.09
N SER A 45 4.20 12.78 -9.13
CA SER A 45 5.17 13.74 -9.68
C SER A 45 5.54 14.81 -8.65
N GLU A 46 4.59 15.26 -7.83
CA GLU A 46 4.84 16.22 -6.75
C GLU A 46 5.67 15.62 -5.62
N ILE A 47 5.37 14.39 -5.21
CA ILE A 47 6.16 13.68 -4.19
C ILE A 47 7.62 13.58 -4.66
N SER A 48 7.84 13.13 -5.90
CA SER A 48 9.17 12.99 -6.49
C SER A 48 9.92 14.33 -6.54
N ARG A 49 9.29 15.41 -7.03
CA ARG A 49 9.91 16.74 -7.12
C ARG A 49 10.24 17.35 -5.76
N ASN A 50 9.37 17.14 -4.76
CA ASN A 50 9.50 17.79 -3.46
C ASN A 50 10.29 16.95 -2.44
N ARG A 51 10.59 15.68 -2.72
CA ARG A 51 11.36 14.78 -1.85
C ARG A 51 12.66 15.40 -1.37
N GLU A 52 13.50 15.92 -2.28
CA GLU A 52 14.80 16.49 -1.92
C GLU A 52 14.66 17.68 -0.95
N ALA A 53 13.71 18.57 -1.22
CA ALA A 53 13.45 19.72 -0.36
C ALA A 53 13.03 19.30 1.06
N LYS A 54 12.22 18.24 1.16
CA LYS A 54 11.77 17.68 2.44
C LYS A 54 12.87 16.98 3.22
N LEU A 55 13.71 16.20 2.54
CA LEU A 55 14.88 15.59 3.16
C LEU A 55 15.87 16.66 3.65
N LYS A 56 16.11 17.71 2.85
CA LYS A 56 16.95 18.84 3.27
C LYS A 56 16.40 19.53 4.52
N GLU A 57 15.08 19.69 4.62
CA GLU A 57 14.43 20.26 5.79
C GLU A 57 14.62 19.38 7.04
N ALA A 58 14.38 18.07 6.90
CA ALA A 58 14.54 17.10 7.99
C ALA A 58 16.01 16.98 8.47
N LEU A 59 16.97 17.04 7.54
CA LEU A 59 18.40 16.91 7.86
C LEU A 59 19.02 18.13 8.54
N LYS A 60 18.33 19.29 8.60
CA LYS A 60 18.85 20.48 9.29
C LYS A 60 19.22 20.23 10.76
N PHE A 61 18.55 19.28 11.40
CA PHE A 61 18.79 18.92 12.80
C PHE A 61 19.98 17.97 13.01
N PHE A 62 20.53 17.38 11.94
CA PHE A 62 21.67 16.45 12.01
C PHE A 62 23.03 17.14 12.06
N ASP A 63 23.11 18.41 11.67
CA ASP A 63 24.34 19.20 11.73
C ASP A 63 24.47 19.86 13.11
N GLY A 64 24.80 19.06 14.12
CA GLY A 64 25.09 19.54 15.47
C GLY A 64 26.31 20.47 15.49
N LYS A 65 26.30 21.48 16.36
CA LYS A 65 27.49 22.32 16.60
C LYS A 65 28.52 21.55 17.41
N ASP A 66 29.79 21.67 17.01
CA ASP A 66 30.89 21.09 17.78
C ASP A 66 30.93 21.67 19.20
N VAL A 67 31.06 20.79 20.19
CA VAL A 67 31.29 21.18 21.58
C VAL A 67 32.72 21.69 21.72
N GLN A 68 32.85 22.97 22.08
CA GLN A 68 34.13 23.58 22.40
C GLN A 68 34.38 23.47 23.90
N PHE A 69 35.43 22.75 24.29
CA PHE A 69 35.81 22.58 25.69
C PHE A 69 36.73 23.72 26.15
N PRO A 70 36.36 24.53 27.17
CA PRO A 70 37.23 25.56 27.71
C PRO A 70 38.52 25.00 28.31
N ALA A 71 39.62 25.75 28.27
CA ALA A 71 40.92 25.26 28.75
C ALA A 71 40.91 24.79 30.21
N PHE A 72 40.15 25.46 31.09
CA PHE A 72 40.07 25.11 32.52
C PHE A 72 39.38 23.75 32.77
N SER A 73 38.58 23.22 31.82
CA SER A 73 37.89 21.95 32.01
C SER A 73 38.85 20.77 32.10
N LYS A 74 40.09 20.92 31.61
CA LYS A 74 41.14 19.90 31.66
C LYS A 74 41.61 19.57 33.08
N GLY A 75 41.31 20.44 34.05
CA GLY A 75 41.67 20.23 35.47
C GLY A 75 40.73 19.30 36.23
N TYR A 76 39.62 18.88 35.62
CA TYR A 76 38.62 18.02 36.25
C TYR A 76 38.85 16.56 35.87
N SER A 77 38.62 15.64 36.83
CA SER A 77 38.79 14.19 36.65
C SER A 77 37.94 13.59 35.52
N GLU A 78 36.79 14.20 35.26
CA GLU A 78 35.76 13.76 34.32
C GLU A 78 36.12 14.08 32.86
N PHE A 79 37.07 15.00 32.64
CA PHE A 79 37.34 15.57 31.32
C PHE A 79 37.70 14.53 30.27
N GLU A 80 38.62 13.60 30.58
CA GLU A 80 39.07 12.60 29.60
C GLU A 80 37.94 11.64 29.21
N ILE A 81 37.10 11.23 30.17
CA ILE A 81 35.94 10.36 29.90
C ILE A 81 34.96 11.08 28.97
N VAL A 82 34.56 12.32 29.32
CA VAL A 82 33.60 13.09 28.52
C VAL A 82 34.12 13.35 27.12
N LYS A 83 35.40 13.72 26.98
CA LYS A 83 36.04 13.97 25.68
C LYS A 83 36.06 12.71 24.80
N GLN A 84 36.38 11.55 25.37
CA GLN A 84 36.39 10.28 24.64
C GLN A 84 34.98 9.90 24.21
N THR A 85 33.99 10.00 25.10
CA THR A 85 32.59 9.72 24.78
C THR A 85 32.07 10.63 23.68
N TYR A 86 32.33 11.94 23.78
CA TYR A 86 31.97 12.90 22.75
C TYR A 86 32.61 12.57 21.39
N SER A 87 33.91 12.25 21.38
CA SER A 87 34.62 11.91 20.13
C SER A 87 34.04 10.63 19.49
N SER A 88 33.75 9.61 20.30
CA SER A 88 33.10 8.38 19.83
C SER A 88 31.71 8.63 19.27
N PHE A 89 30.90 9.46 19.95
CA PHE A 89 29.58 9.87 19.48
C PHE A 89 29.64 10.58 18.11
N ILE A 90 30.58 11.50 17.93
CA ILE A 90 30.76 12.23 16.66
C ILE A 90 31.13 11.28 15.51
N GLU A 91 32.03 10.33 15.72
CA GLU A 91 32.37 9.33 14.69
C GLU A 91 31.16 8.43 14.36
N GLN A 92 30.42 7.97 15.37
CA GLN A 92 29.19 7.20 15.16
C GLN A 92 28.14 7.98 14.35
N MET A 93 27.95 9.26 14.69
CA MET A 93 27.05 10.17 13.95
C MET A 93 27.48 10.34 12.50
N LYS A 94 28.78 10.49 12.24
CA LYS A 94 29.34 10.61 10.89
C LYS A 94 29.11 9.34 10.07
N ASP A 95 29.34 8.17 10.64
CA ASP A 95 29.12 6.90 9.95
C ASP A 95 27.62 6.63 9.71
N TRP A 96 26.76 6.99 10.65
CA TRP A 96 25.31 6.92 10.45
C TRP A 96 24.86 7.86 9.33
N LYS A 97 25.37 9.10 9.29
CA LYS A 97 25.07 10.07 8.22
C LYS A 97 25.51 9.55 6.85
N LYS A 98 26.65 8.86 6.75
CA LYS A 98 27.07 8.20 5.49
C LYS A 98 26.05 7.15 5.04
N LYS A 99 25.55 6.31 5.95
CA LYS A 99 24.51 5.31 5.65
C LYS A 99 23.22 5.98 5.16
N ILE A 100 22.74 7.00 5.90
CA ILE A 100 21.54 7.76 5.52
C ILE A 100 21.71 8.40 4.13
N ASN A 101 22.85 9.02 3.85
CA ASN A 101 23.13 9.60 2.54
C ASN A 101 23.12 8.54 1.42
N SER A 102 23.65 7.35 1.69
CA SER A 102 23.58 6.22 0.76
C SER A 102 22.12 5.82 0.51
N ASP A 103 21.30 5.69 1.55
CA ASP A 103 19.88 5.36 1.41
C ASP A 103 19.10 6.47 0.68
N ILE A 104 19.44 7.74 0.88
CA ILE A 104 18.83 8.87 0.16
C ILE A 104 19.08 8.75 -1.35
N LEU A 105 20.32 8.45 -1.75
CA LEU A 105 20.72 8.30 -3.15
C LEU A 105 20.09 7.07 -3.81
N LEU A 106 19.96 5.97 -3.05
CA LEU A 106 19.38 4.73 -3.51
C LEU A 106 17.85 4.68 -3.40
N HIS A 107 17.19 5.77 -2.96
CA HIS A 107 15.74 5.80 -2.70
C HIS A 107 15.27 4.68 -1.76
N ASN A 108 16.06 4.40 -0.72
CA ASN A 108 15.92 3.22 0.13
C ASN A 108 15.51 3.57 1.57
N LEU A 109 15.12 4.82 1.83
CA LEU A 109 14.65 5.23 3.16
C LEU A 109 13.36 4.48 3.53
N PRO A 110 13.04 4.33 4.82
CA PRO A 110 11.79 3.72 5.25
C PRO A 110 10.55 4.34 4.59
N ALA A 111 10.49 5.67 4.48
CA ALA A 111 9.39 6.37 3.79
C ALA A 111 9.32 6.05 2.30
N ASP A 112 10.48 5.98 1.62
CA ASP A 112 10.52 5.62 0.19
C ASP A 112 9.92 4.23 -0.03
N LYS A 113 10.35 3.25 0.77
CA LYS A 113 9.83 1.88 0.73
C LYS A 113 8.33 1.81 1.02
N THR A 114 7.86 2.54 2.02
CA THR A 114 6.43 2.55 2.36
C THR A 114 5.58 3.13 1.22
N ILE A 115 6.02 4.23 0.62
CA ILE A 115 5.34 4.86 -0.51
C ILE A 115 5.34 3.92 -1.73
N GLU A 116 6.49 3.35 -2.06
CA GLU A 116 6.65 2.45 -3.21
C GLU A 116 5.76 1.21 -3.07
N GLN A 117 5.78 0.55 -1.91
CA GLN A 117 4.94 -0.63 -1.65
C GLN A 117 3.43 -0.37 -1.76
N ILE A 118 2.98 0.86 -1.55
CA ILE A 118 1.57 1.23 -1.75
C ILE A 118 1.31 1.47 -3.24
N PHE A 119 2.18 2.24 -3.90
CA PHE A 119 2.01 2.59 -5.30
C PHE A 119 2.18 1.42 -6.27
N GLU A 120 2.96 0.38 -5.92
CA GLU A 120 3.04 -0.86 -6.69
C GLU A 120 1.70 -1.61 -6.81
N GLN A 121 0.76 -1.34 -5.90
CA GLN A 121 -0.57 -1.98 -5.89
C GLN A 121 -1.63 -1.19 -6.65
N ILE A 122 -1.30 -0.03 -7.23
CA ILE A 122 -2.28 0.93 -7.72
C ILE A 122 -1.94 1.40 -9.14
N ASP A 123 -2.95 1.48 -9.99
CA ASP A 123 -2.85 2.14 -11.28
C ASP A 123 -3.00 3.66 -11.11
N PHE A 124 -1.97 4.40 -11.49
CA PHE A 124 -2.02 5.86 -11.51
C PHE A 124 -3.02 6.38 -12.55
N LEU A 125 -3.75 7.44 -12.20
CA LEU A 125 -4.67 8.11 -13.12
C LEU A 125 -3.87 9.07 -14.02
N PRO A 126 -3.83 8.85 -15.34
CA PRO A 126 -3.17 9.77 -16.26
C PRO A 126 -3.83 11.15 -16.18
N CYS A 127 -3.02 12.20 -16.11
CA CYS A 127 -3.55 13.55 -15.84
C CYS A 127 -3.23 14.61 -16.90
N GLN A 128 -2.63 14.20 -18.03
CA GLN A 128 -2.29 15.10 -19.13
C GLN A 128 -3.53 15.82 -19.69
N ASP A 129 -4.66 15.12 -19.77
CA ASP A 129 -5.91 15.64 -20.33
C ASP A 129 -6.58 16.71 -19.44
N TYR A 130 -6.15 16.82 -18.18
CA TYR A 130 -6.71 17.78 -17.22
C TYR A 130 -5.91 19.08 -17.10
N VAL A 131 -4.73 19.17 -17.72
CA VAL A 131 -3.85 20.36 -17.63
C VAL A 131 -4.59 21.62 -18.12
N GLN A 132 -5.29 21.54 -19.26
CA GLN A 132 -6.02 22.68 -19.79
C GLN A 132 -7.23 23.06 -18.91
N LYS A 133 -7.93 22.08 -18.35
CA LYS A 133 -9.05 22.33 -17.41
C LYS A 133 -8.56 23.01 -16.14
N ALA A 134 -7.46 22.52 -15.58
CA ALA A 134 -6.80 23.09 -14.41
C ALA A 134 -6.34 24.54 -14.65
N TYR A 135 -5.77 24.81 -15.81
CA TYR A 135 -5.40 26.17 -16.21
C TYR A 135 -6.62 27.09 -16.31
N ASN A 136 -7.70 26.62 -16.92
CA ASN A 136 -8.94 27.39 -17.04
C ASN A 136 -9.59 27.66 -15.68
N ARG A 137 -9.65 26.65 -14.79
CA ARG A 137 -10.11 26.75 -13.40
C ARG A 137 -9.38 27.88 -12.66
N TYR A 138 -8.05 27.88 -12.73
CA TYR A 138 -7.25 28.95 -12.13
C TYR A 138 -7.59 30.33 -12.70
N ARG A 139 -7.68 30.44 -14.03
CA ARG A 139 -7.94 31.73 -14.71
C ARG A 139 -9.28 32.35 -14.35
N ILE A 140 -10.29 31.54 -14.07
CA ILE A 140 -11.61 32.02 -13.64
C ILE A 140 -11.70 32.22 -12.12
N GLY A 141 -10.62 31.94 -11.38
CA GLY A 141 -10.54 32.15 -9.93
C GLY A 141 -11.17 31.03 -9.10
N ASN A 142 -11.41 29.86 -9.68
CA ASN A 142 -11.94 28.71 -8.94
C ASN A 142 -10.80 27.98 -8.20
N PRO A 143 -10.95 27.65 -6.91
CA PRO A 143 -9.99 26.80 -6.20
C PRO A 143 -10.10 25.34 -6.68
N PRO A 144 -9.14 24.45 -6.37
CA PRO A 144 -7.83 24.77 -5.81
C PRO A 144 -6.88 25.37 -6.87
N GLY A 145 -5.79 26.00 -6.44
CA GLY A 145 -4.80 26.61 -7.32
C GLY A 145 -4.47 28.05 -6.94
N LYS A 146 -3.18 28.35 -6.80
CA LYS A 146 -2.66 29.68 -6.44
C LYS A 146 -1.29 29.92 -7.06
N ASP A 147 -0.90 31.20 -7.22
CA ASP A 147 0.48 31.61 -7.54
C ASP A 147 1.09 30.92 -8.79
N ASN A 148 0.31 30.75 -9.86
CA ASN A 148 0.68 30.01 -11.08
C ASN A 148 1.06 28.52 -10.84
N LYS A 149 0.61 27.92 -9.73
CA LYS A 149 0.72 26.49 -9.46
C LYS A 149 -0.62 25.81 -9.73
N TYR A 150 -0.59 24.84 -10.63
CA TYR A 150 -1.80 24.16 -11.13
C TYR A 150 -1.89 22.70 -10.65
N GLY A 151 -0.95 22.22 -9.84
CA GLY A 151 -0.87 20.82 -9.43
C GLY A 151 -2.16 20.33 -8.76
N ASP A 152 -2.63 21.09 -7.78
CA ASP A 152 -3.89 20.81 -7.10
C ASP A 152 -5.11 20.90 -8.02
N ALA A 153 -5.11 21.87 -8.94
CA ALA A 153 -6.16 21.99 -9.94
C ALA A 153 -6.19 20.76 -10.87
N ILE A 154 -5.03 20.23 -11.27
CA ILE A 154 -4.92 19.00 -12.08
C ILE A 154 -5.44 17.80 -11.29
N ASN A 155 -5.05 17.65 -10.02
CA ASN A 155 -5.53 16.58 -9.15
C ASN A 155 -7.05 16.62 -9.04
N TRP A 156 -7.61 17.80 -8.78
CA TRP A 156 -9.04 18.00 -8.60
C TRP A 156 -9.86 17.71 -9.87
N GLU A 157 -9.45 18.24 -11.02
CA GLU A 157 -10.10 17.96 -12.31
C GLU A 157 -10.03 16.48 -12.69
N CYS A 158 -8.92 15.81 -12.35
CA CYS A 158 -8.79 14.37 -12.53
C CYS A 158 -9.79 13.60 -11.66
N LEU A 159 -9.91 13.95 -10.37
CA LEU A 159 -10.87 13.31 -9.45
C LEU A 159 -12.32 13.54 -9.87
N LEU A 160 -12.65 14.75 -10.31
CA LEU A 160 -13.97 15.10 -10.86
C LEU A 160 -14.32 14.31 -12.12
N ASP A 161 -13.35 13.76 -12.84
CA ASP A 161 -13.61 12.88 -13.97
C ASP A 161 -13.66 11.41 -13.55
N LYS A 162 -12.67 10.96 -12.77
CA LYS A 162 -12.41 9.53 -12.54
C LYS A 162 -13.18 8.89 -11.39
N VAL A 163 -13.57 9.64 -10.37
CA VAL A 163 -14.36 9.07 -9.27
C VAL A 163 -15.79 8.81 -9.77
N PRO A 164 -16.39 7.63 -9.54
CA PRO A 164 -17.73 7.33 -10.03
C PRO A 164 -18.81 8.28 -9.51
N TYR A 165 -19.86 8.45 -10.31
CA TYR A 165 -21.06 9.19 -9.90
C TYR A 165 -21.79 8.46 -8.77
N HIS A 166 -22.39 9.19 -7.84
CA HIS A 166 -23.04 8.71 -6.61
C HIS A 166 -22.16 8.04 -5.56
N GLU A 167 -20.84 8.00 -5.75
CA GLU A 167 -19.94 7.45 -4.75
C GLU A 167 -19.23 8.56 -3.96
N ASP A 168 -19.30 8.49 -2.63
CA ASP A 168 -18.63 9.43 -1.74
C ASP A 168 -17.10 9.33 -1.88
N LEU A 169 -16.41 10.46 -1.69
CA LEU A 169 -14.94 10.53 -1.69
C LEU A 169 -14.42 10.94 -0.31
N TYR A 170 -13.49 10.15 0.22
CA TYR A 170 -12.72 10.49 1.41
C TYR A 170 -11.46 11.21 0.95
N PHE A 171 -11.25 12.43 1.43
CA PHE A 171 -10.22 13.33 0.93
C PHE A 171 -9.28 13.73 2.07
N ILE A 172 -8.00 13.39 1.96
CA ILE A 172 -7.00 13.71 2.98
C ILE A 172 -6.03 14.75 2.44
N SER A 173 -6.04 15.95 3.03
CA SER A 173 -5.07 17.01 2.74
C SER A 173 -4.94 17.96 3.91
N ALA A 174 -3.73 18.51 4.08
CA ALA A 174 -3.49 19.65 4.96
C ALA A 174 -3.17 20.95 4.18
N ASP A 175 -3.37 20.95 2.86
CA ASP A 175 -3.13 22.12 2.03
C ASP A 175 -4.27 23.15 2.18
N LYS A 176 -3.87 24.43 2.30
CA LYS A 176 -4.76 25.57 2.44
C LYS A 176 -5.58 25.83 1.17
N ASP A 177 -5.15 25.31 0.03
CA ASP A 177 -5.91 25.43 -1.21
C ASP A 177 -7.22 24.64 -1.17
N TYR A 178 -7.27 23.54 -0.41
CA TYR A 178 -8.49 22.76 -0.14
C TYR A 178 -9.19 23.15 1.16
N CYS A 179 -8.46 23.61 2.18
CA CYS A 179 -9.01 23.88 3.50
C CYS A 179 -9.85 25.17 3.56
N SER A 180 -10.93 25.15 4.35
CA SER A 180 -11.72 26.31 4.72
C SER A 180 -10.88 27.28 5.57
N GLU A 181 -11.02 28.58 5.28
CA GLU A 181 -10.40 29.64 6.07
C GLU A 181 -11.20 29.96 7.35
N LEU A 182 -12.48 29.56 7.39
CA LEU A 182 -13.40 29.87 8.49
C LEU A 182 -13.48 28.76 9.52
N PHE A 183 -13.40 27.50 9.07
CA PHE A 183 -13.65 26.33 9.92
C PHE A 183 -12.47 25.37 9.82
N ASP A 184 -11.73 25.27 10.93
CA ASP A 184 -10.58 24.39 10.99
C ASP A 184 -10.99 22.93 10.81
N GLY A 185 -10.35 22.22 9.87
CA GLY A 185 -10.66 20.82 9.58
C GLY A 185 -11.76 20.64 8.54
N GLU A 186 -12.32 21.71 7.98
CA GLU A 186 -13.30 21.64 6.92
C GLU A 186 -12.68 21.95 5.54
N MET A 187 -13.25 21.37 4.48
CA MET A 187 -12.94 21.73 3.10
C MET A 187 -13.68 23.01 2.69
N LYS A 188 -13.12 23.80 1.75
CA LYS A 188 -13.79 24.97 1.17
C LYS A 188 -15.18 24.62 0.63
N ASP A 189 -16.17 25.44 0.98
CA ASP A 189 -17.58 25.21 0.61
C ASP A 189 -17.81 25.19 -0.91
N PHE A 190 -17.03 25.98 -1.66
CA PHE A 190 -17.05 25.96 -3.12
C PHE A 190 -16.76 24.55 -3.67
N LEU A 191 -15.68 23.91 -3.17
CA LEU A 191 -15.26 22.59 -3.62
C LEU A 191 -16.27 21.50 -3.24
N LYS A 192 -16.83 21.58 -2.03
CA LYS A 192 -17.91 20.69 -1.58
C LYS A 192 -19.14 20.80 -2.48
N SER A 193 -19.54 22.03 -2.79
CA SER A 193 -20.72 22.31 -3.62
C SER A 193 -20.50 21.86 -5.07
N GLU A 194 -19.32 22.15 -5.62
CA GLU A 194 -18.93 21.69 -6.96
C GLU A 194 -18.95 20.16 -7.03
N TRP A 195 -18.37 19.47 -6.05
CA TRP A 195 -18.38 18.02 -5.99
C TRP A 195 -19.80 17.46 -5.94
N ALA A 196 -20.63 17.98 -5.02
CA ALA A 196 -22.01 17.54 -4.89
C ALA A 196 -22.80 17.72 -6.20
N ASN A 197 -22.59 18.83 -6.91
CA ASN A 197 -23.25 19.08 -8.19
C ASN A 197 -22.74 18.16 -9.31
N ALA A 198 -21.43 17.89 -9.34
CA ALA A 198 -20.82 17.07 -10.40
C ALA A 198 -21.01 15.56 -10.18
N LYS A 199 -21.02 15.11 -8.91
CA LYS A 199 -20.99 13.69 -8.54
C LYS A 199 -22.22 13.19 -7.81
N ASN A 200 -23.08 14.09 -7.32
CA ASN A 200 -24.24 13.74 -6.50
C ASN A 200 -23.86 12.79 -5.35
N SER A 201 -22.72 13.11 -4.73
CA SER A 201 -22.12 12.42 -3.59
C SER A 201 -21.43 13.45 -2.69
N LYS A 202 -20.88 13.00 -1.56
CA LYS A 202 -20.26 13.85 -0.55
C LYS A 202 -18.75 13.66 -0.50
N ILE A 203 -18.05 14.73 -0.09
CA ILE A 203 -16.65 14.64 0.33
C ILE A 203 -16.58 14.56 1.85
N HIS A 204 -15.87 13.56 2.34
CA HIS A 204 -15.48 13.43 3.75
C HIS A 204 -14.02 13.87 3.89
N PHE A 205 -13.80 15.07 4.41
CA PHE A 205 -12.47 15.69 4.47
C PHE A 205 -11.73 15.39 5.78
N TYR A 206 -10.42 15.15 5.67
CA TYR A 206 -9.53 14.87 6.78
C TYR A 206 -8.19 15.59 6.61
N LYS A 207 -7.58 16.03 7.70
CA LYS A 207 -6.28 16.72 7.66
C LYS A 207 -5.07 15.78 7.65
N ASN A 208 -5.26 14.55 8.12
CA ASN A 208 -4.19 13.56 8.21
C ASN A 208 -4.76 12.14 8.22
N LEU A 209 -3.90 11.17 7.92
CA LEU A 209 -4.27 9.76 7.83
C LEU A 209 -4.78 9.19 9.16
N VAL A 210 -4.23 9.64 10.28
CA VAL A 210 -4.63 9.17 11.62
C VAL A 210 -6.10 9.47 11.91
N SER A 211 -6.54 10.71 11.64
CA SER A 211 -7.92 11.15 11.84
C SER A 211 -8.90 10.38 10.95
N PHE A 212 -8.49 10.05 9.72
CA PHE A 212 -9.27 9.22 8.81
C PHE A 212 -9.39 7.80 9.34
N LEU A 213 -8.28 7.13 9.67
CA LEU A 213 -8.31 5.74 10.13
C LEU A 213 -9.08 5.60 11.44
N ASN A 214 -8.86 6.47 12.42
CA ASN A 214 -9.56 6.39 13.70
C ASN A 214 -11.08 6.50 13.57
N LYS A 215 -11.57 7.30 12.62
CA LYS A 215 -13.01 7.50 12.42
C LYS A 215 -13.66 6.41 11.57
N ASN A 216 -12.91 5.80 10.64
CA ASN A 216 -13.49 4.93 9.61
C ASN A 216 -13.05 3.47 9.70
N VAL A 217 -12.12 3.10 10.60
CA VAL A 217 -11.57 1.73 10.65
C VAL A 217 -12.63 0.65 10.89
N SER A 218 -13.68 0.93 11.66
CA SER A 218 -14.79 0.00 11.86
C SER A 218 -15.52 -0.29 10.55
N ASP A 219 -15.83 0.76 9.82
CA ASP A 219 -16.62 0.69 8.59
C ASP A 219 -15.79 0.06 7.47
N ILE A 220 -14.49 0.38 7.41
CA ILE A 220 -13.53 -0.23 6.49
C ILE A 220 -13.41 -1.74 6.74
N LYS A 221 -13.40 -2.17 8.01
CA LYS A 221 -13.37 -3.60 8.36
C LYS A 221 -14.67 -4.31 7.98
N LEU A 222 -15.81 -3.67 8.25
CA LEU A 222 -17.12 -4.19 7.87
C LEU A 222 -17.24 -4.35 6.35
N GLU A 223 -16.78 -3.35 5.58
CA GLU A 223 -16.76 -3.40 4.12
C GLU A 223 -15.85 -4.53 3.59
N ALA A 224 -14.70 -4.77 4.23
CA ALA A 224 -13.84 -5.89 3.90
C ALA A 224 -14.51 -7.26 4.16
N GLU A 225 -15.21 -7.43 5.28
CA GLU A 225 -15.93 -8.67 5.56
C GLU A 225 -17.12 -8.88 4.61
N ASN A 226 -17.87 -7.82 4.28
CA ASN A 226 -18.92 -7.90 3.28
C ASN A 226 -18.35 -8.30 1.91
N ARG A 227 -17.21 -7.73 1.50
CA ARG A 227 -16.56 -8.09 0.23
C ARG A 227 -16.08 -9.54 0.21
N LYS A 228 -15.58 -10.07 1.34
CA LYS A 228 -15.27 -11.50 1.46
C LYS A 228 -16.52 -12.35 1.22
N SER A 229 -17.64 -12.01 1.85
CA SER A 229 -18.92 -12.72 1.65
C SER A 229 -19.38 -12.67 0.19
N ASP A 230 -19.33 -11.50 -0.45
CA ASP A 230 -19.70 -11.36 -1.87
C ASP A 230 -18.81 -12.23 -2.77
N LEU A 231 -17.49 -12.21 -2.56
CA LEU A 231 -16.56 -13.03 -3.34
C LEU A 231 -16.76 -14.53 -3.14
N ILE A 232 -17.17 -14.96 -1.94
CA ILE A 232 -17.52 -16.36 -1.69
C ILE A 232 -18.76 -16.77 -2.49
N GLU A 233 -19.79 -15.91 -2.54
CA GLU A 233 -20.99 -16.16 -3.35
C GLU A 233 -20.68 -16.13 -4.86
N GLU A 234 -19.87 -15.16 -5.33
CA GLU A 234 -19.37 -15.11 -6.71
C GLU A 234 -18.60 -16.40 -7.06
N LEU A 235 -17.74 -16.90 -6.16
CA LEU A 235 -16.99 -18.15 -6.37
C LEU A 235 -17.93 -19.36 -6.46
N ARG A 236 -18.96 -19.39 -5.60
CA ARG A 236 -19.98 -20.45 -5.60
C ARG A 236 -20.69 -20.52 -6.95
N ASP A 237 -21.05 -19.36 -7.49
CA ASP A 237 -21.83 -19.23 -8.72
C ASP A 237 -20.98 -19.19 -10.00
N SER A 238 -19.64 -19.15 -9.87
CA SER A 238 -18.70 -19.10 -11.00
C SER A 238 -18.95 -20.20 -12.02
N ARG A 239 -18.96 -19.81 -13.31
CA ARG A 239 -19.31 -20.70 -14.43
C ARG A 239 -18.18 -20.91 -15.43
N SER A 240 -17.01 -20.31 -15.20
CA SER A 240 -15.85 -20.47 -16.08
C SER A 240 -14.54 -20.43 -15.29
N PHE A 241 -13.51 -21.12 -15.79
CA PHE A 241 -12.19 -21.08 -15.16
C PHE A 241 -11.62 -19.65 -15.10
N GLN A 242 -11.79 -18.86 -16.16
CA GLN A 242 -11.32 -17.48 -16.19
C GLN A 242 -11.96 -16.62 -15.08
N GLU A 243 -13.27 -16.80 -14.84
CA GLU A 243 -13.98 -16.13 -13.76
C GLU A 243 -13.50 -16.62 -12.39
N THR A 244 -13.36 -17.93 -12.20
CA THR A 244 -12.82 -18.51 -10.97
C THR A 244 -11.42 -17.97 -10.64
N HIS A 245 -10.50 -17.90 -11.61
CA HIS A 245 -9.17 -17.32 -11.39
C HIS A 245 -9.23 -15.85 -10.95
N LYS A 246 -10.11 -15.05 -11.57
CA LYS A 246 -10.30 -13.64 -11.20
C LYS A 246 -10.83 -13.49 -9.78
N ILE A 247 -11.78 -14.35 -9.38
CA ILE A 247 -12.36 -14.32 -8.03
C ILE A 247 -11.32 -14.79 -7.01
N VAL A 248 -10.59 -15.89 -7.27
CA VAL A 248 -9.51 -16.38 -6.42
C VAL A 248 -8.39 -15.35 -6.27
N ALA A 249 -8.04 -14.63 -7.35
CA ALA A 249 -7.06 -13.55 -7.28
C ALA A 249 -7.50 -12.43 -6.30
N GLN A 250 -8.79 -12.11 -6.23
CA GLN A 250 -9.34 -11.15 -5.27
C GLN A 250 -9.41 -11.73 -3.85
N LEU A 251 -9.85 -12.97 -3.68
CA LEU A 251 -9.90 -13.65 -2.38
C LEU A 251 -8.53 -13.73 -1.71
N LYS A 252 -7.46 -13.92 -2.49
CA LYS A 252 -6.07 -13.94 -2.01
C LYS A 252 -5.60 -12.64 -1.36
N LEU A 253 -6.23 -11.51 -1.64
CA LEU A 253 -5.88 -10.25 -1.01
C LEU A 253 -6.24 -10.27 0.49
N PHE A 254 -7.19 -11.11 0.90
CA PHE A 254 -7.66 -11.20 2.27
C PHE A 254 -6.92 -12.27 3.08
N THR A 255 -6.70 -11.96 4.36
CA THR A 255 -6.15 -12.86 5.37
C THR A 255 -7.09 -12.94 6.58
N GLY A 256 -6.79 -13.82 7.54
CA GLY A 256 -7.59 -13.98 8.76
C GLY A 256 -9.01 -14.45 8.46
N TRP A 257 -9.14 -15.53 7.69
CA TRP A 257 -10.43 -16.15 7.38
C TRP A 257 -11.02 -16.80 8.64
N ALA A 258 -12.31 -16.59 8.88
CA ALA A 258 -13.03 -17.27 9.95
C ALA A 258 -13.28 -18.74 9.58
N GLU A 259 -13.36 -19.62 10.58
CA GLU A 259 -13.50 -21.07 10.38
C GLU A 259 -14.73 -21.43 9.53
N ASP A 260 -15.85 -20.72 9.70
CA ASP A 260 -17.07 -20.89 8.90
C ASP A 260 -16.89 -20.45 7.44
N GLN A 261 -16.11 -19.38 7.20
CA GLN A 261 -15.75 -18.94 5.85
C GLN A 261 -14.84 -19.97 5.16
N ILE A 262 -13.88 -20.57 5.89
CA ILE A 262 -12.98 -21.61 5.36
C ILE A 262 -13.77 -22.84 4.95
N GLU A 263 -14.64 -23.37 5.82
CA GLU A 263 -15.49 -24.52 5.49
C GLU A 263 -16.40 -24.22 4.29
N LEU A 264 -16.93 -23.00 4.17
CA LEU A 264 -17.73 -22.59 3.01
C LEU A 264 -16.92 -22.58 1.71
N LEU A 265 -15.71 -22.01 1.72
CA LEU A 265 -14.78 -22.02 0.59
C LEU A 265 -14.41 -23.44 0.16
N CYS A 266 -14.14 -24.33 1.11
CA CYS A 266 -13.85 -25.74 0.84
C CYS A 266 -15.08 -26.48 0.32
N SER A 267 -16.27 -26.22 0.86
CA SER A 267 -17.51 -26.79 0.32
C SER A 267 -17.77 -26.36 -1.11
N ILE A 268 -17.37 -25.15 -1.51
CA ILE A 268 -17.47 -24.68 -2.89
C ILE A 268 -16.47 -25.43 -3.77
N ALA A 269 -15.21 -25.59 -3.35
CA ALA A 269 -14.22 -26.37 -4.08
C ALA A 269 -14.65 -27.83 -4.29
N GLU A 270 -15.36 -28.42 -3.34
CA GLU A 270 -15.88 -29.78 -3.46
C GLU A 270 -17.06 -29.87 -4.44
N LYS A 271 -18.03 -28.95 -4.32
CA LYS A 271 -19.34 -29.05 -4.99
C LYS A 271 -19.37 -28.38 -6.36
N ASN A 272 -18.64 -27.28 -6.56
CA ASN A 272 -18.56 -26.60 -7.85
C ASN A 272 -17.49 -27.29 -8.71
N SER A 273 -17.94 -27.99 -9.76
CA SER A 273 -17.06 -28.74 -10.65
C SER A 273 -16.03 -27.86 -11.38
N GLN A 274 -16.36 -26.60 -11.66
CA GLN A 274 -15.41 -25.66 -12.27
C GLN A 274 -14.24 -25.37 -11.32
N VAL A 275 -14.55 -25.09 -10.04
CA VAL A 275 -13.54 -24.83 -9.01
C VAL A 275 -12.70 -26.09 -8.75
N ARG A 276 -13.36 -27.24 -8.60
CA ARG A 276 -12.69 -28.53 -8.33
C ARG A 276 -11.67 -28.89 -9.40
N GLN A 277 -12.02 -28.73 -10.68
CA GLN A 277 -11.17 -29.12 -11.81
C GLN A 277 -9.86 -28.33 -11.90
N ILE A 278 -9.84 -27.12 -11.35
CA ILE A 278 -8.68 -26.23 -11.38
C ILE A 278 -8.01 -26.07 -10.01
N LEU A 279 -8.31 -26.92 -9.03
CA LEU A 279 -7.57 -26.96 -7.75
C LEU A 279 -6.06 -27.17 -7.95
N ARG A 280 -5.68 -27.83 -9.04
CA ARG A 280 -4.29 -28.05 -9.46
C ARG A 280 -3.67 -26.86 -10.17
N ASP A 281 -4.36 -25.76 -10.39
CA ASP A 281 -3.75 -24.59 -11.00
C ASP A 281 -2.93 -23.87 -9.92
N SER A 282 -1.77 -23.33 -10.31
CA SER A 282 -0.77 -22.82 -9.35
C SER A 282 -1.36 -21.78 -8.40
N ASP A 283 -2.21 -20.91 -8.91
CA ASP A 283 -2.83 -19.85 -8.17
C ASP A 283 -3.93 -20.37 -7.23
N VAL A 284 -4.85 -21.21 -7.71
CA VAL A 284 -5.94 -21.80 -6.91
C VAL A 284 -5.39 -22.72 -5.82
N PHE A 285 -4.42 -23.56 -6.16
CA PHE A 285 -3.73 -24.43 -5.22
C PHE A 285 -3.12 -23.65 -4.05
N LYS A 286 -2.35 -22.60 -4.36
CA LYS A 286 -1.69 -21.76 -3.35
C LYS A 286 -2.71 -21.05 -2.44
N PHE A 287 -3.86 -20.63 -2.99
CA PHE A 287 -4.92 -20.03 -2.19
C PHE A 287 -5.47 -21.02 -1.16
N TYR A 288 -5.94 -22.20 -1.60
CA TYR A 288 -6.54 -23.17 -0.69
C TYR A 288 -5.53 -23.74 0.31
N MET A 289 -4.28 -23.99 -0.10
CA MET A 289 -3.21 -24.35 0.85
C MET A 289 -2.92 -23.26 1.87
N GLY A 290 -3.06 -21.99 1.49
CA GLY A 290 -2.86 -20.85 2.38
C GLY A 290 -3.95 -20.77 3.46
N ILE A 291 -5.22 -20.86 3.09
CA ILE A 291 -6.34 -20.76 4.05
C ILE A 291 -6.44 -22.00 4.96
N LEU A 292 -5.95 -23.16 4.52
CA LEU A 292 -5.90 -24.39 5.30
C LEU A 292 -4.55 -24.58 6.02
N SER A 293 -3.66 -23.58 5.98
CA SER A 293 -2.34 -23.68 6.58
C SER A 293 -2.43 -23.96 8.09
N GLY A 294 -1.71 -24.97 8.56
CA GLY A 294 -1.73 -25.39 9.97
C GLY A 294 -2.85 -26.35 10.35
N LYS A 295 -3.75 -26.71 9.44
CA LYS A 295 -4.73 -27.78 9.65
C LYS A 295 -4.11 -29.15 9.31
N ASP A 296 -4.46 -30.17 10.08
CA ASP A 296 -4.04 -31.57 9.84
C ASP A 296 -5.27 -32.41 9.44
N PRO A 297 -5.26 -33.06 8.25
CA PRO A 297 -6.36 -33.91 7.79
C PRO A 297 -6.79 -34.99 8.79
N GLU A 298 -5.87 -35.52 9.58
CA GLU A 298 -6.15 -36.58 10.55
C GLU A 298 -6.87 -36.05 11.79
N SER A 299 -6.67 -34.76 12.11
CA SER A 299 -7.30 -34.06 13.23
C SER A 299 -8.69 -33.51 12.93
N LEU A 300 -9.05 -33.39 11.64
CA LEU A 300 -10.32 -32.81 11.21
C LEU A 300 -11.45 -33.85 11.21
N GLN A 301 -12.64 -33.41 11.63
CA GLN A 301 -13.88 -34.16 11.44
C GLN A 301 -14.20 -34.29 9.94
N ASP A 302 -15.11 -35.21 9.57
CA ASP A 302 -15.53 -35.37 8.18
C ASP A 302 -16.26 -34.11 7.69
N SER A 303 -15.52 -33.26 6.98
CA SER A 303 -15.85 -31.89 6.60
C SER A 303 -15.33 -31.61 5.19
N ALA A 304 -15.83 -30.54 4.56
CA ALA A 304 -15.31 -30.17 3.24
C ALA A 304 -13.83 -29.77 3.33
N GLU A 305 -13.42 -29.12 4.42
CA GLU A 305 -12.01 -28.83 4.74
C GLU A 305 -11.13 -30.07 4.63
N ARG A 306 -11.48 -31.16 5.32
CA ARG A 306 -10.69 -32.40 5.34
C ARG A 306 -10.52 -32.97 3.93
N ARG A 307 -11.61 -33.03 3.17
CA ARG A 307 -11.62 -33.64 1.82
C ARG A 307 -10.82 -32.80 0.83
N VAL A 308 -10.99 -31.49 0.84
CA VAL A 308 -10.20 -30.58 0.00
C VAL A 308 -8.73 -30.60 0.39
N LEU A 309 -8.40 -30.65 1.69
CA LEU A 309 -7.02 -30.73 2.15
C LEU A 309 -6.34 -32.03 1.68
N ALA A 310 -7.04 -33.16 1.75
CA ALA A 310 -6.54 -34.43 1.21
C ALA A 310 -6.28 -34.36 -0.30
N ASP A 311 -7.23 -33.82 -1.07
CA ASP A 311 -7.08 -33.60 -2.52
C ASP A 311 -5.83 -32.73 -2.82
N LEU A 312 -5.59 -31.67 -2.04
CA LEU A 312 -4.41 -30.80 -2.21
C LEU A 312 -3.09 -31.52 -1.89
N TYR A 313 -3.05 -32.34 -0.83
CA TYR A 313 -1.87 -33.13 -0.51
C TYR A 313 -1.55 -34.17 -1.60
N ASP A 314 -2.57 -34.78 -2.21
CA ASP A 314 -2.39 -35.70 -3.32
C ASP A 314 -1.90 -34.98 -4.59
N ILE A 315 -2.48 -33.81 -4.90
CA ILE A 315 -2.01 -32.94 -5.99
C ILE A 315 -0.54 -32.53 -5.78
N GLY A 316 -0.18 -32.11 -4.56
CA GLY A 316 1.17 -31.69 -4.21
C GLY A 316 2.19 -32.82 -4.35
N ARG A 317 1.84 -34.04 -3.91
CA ARG A 317 2.68 -35.23 -4.10
C ARG A 317 2.90 -35.55 -5.58
N ASN A 318 1.85 -35.47 -6.41
CA ASN A 318 1.96 -35.73 -7.84
C ASN A 318 2.80 -34.68 -8.58
N ARG A 319 2.76 -33.40 -8.16
CA ARG A 319 3.63 -32.36 -8.72
C ARG A 319 5.12 -32.61 -8.44
N ASN A 320 5.46 -33.02 -7.23
CA ASN A 320 6.84 -33.38 -6.89
C ASN A 320 7.30 -34.61 -7.67
N PHE A 321 6.40 -35.57 -7.92
CA PHE A 321 6.66 -36.73 -8.79
C PHE A 321 6.90 -36.33 -10.25
N ASP A 322 6.17 -35.35 -10.80
CA ASP A 322 6.39 -34.87 -12.17
C ASP A 322 7.70 -34.07 -12.33
N GLU A 323 8.15 -33.38 -11.28
CA GLU A 323 9.48 -32.74 -11.25
C GLU A 323 10.62 -33.78 -11.10
N ASP A 324 10.40 -34.87 -10.36
CA ASP A 324 11.36 -35.98 -10.20
C ASP A 324 11.36 -36.99 -11.37
N LEU A 325 10.29 -37.05 -12.18
CA LEU A 325 10.20 -37.87 -13.41
C LEU A 325 10.72 -37.14 -14.67
N GLY A 326 11.31 -35.95 -14.51
CA GLY A 326 12.18 -35.32 -15.51
C GLY A 326 13.44 -36.15 -15.72
N PHE A 327 13.32 -37.24 -16.48
CA PHE A 327 14.34 -38.24 -16.76
C PHE A 327 15.65 -37.60 -17.25
N THR A 328 16.67 -37.59 -16.39
CA THR A 328 18.07 -37.69 -16.81
C THR A 328 18.36 -39.09 -17.33
N ALA A 329 19.24 -39.15 -18.32
CA ALA A 329 20.01 -40.29 -18.82
C ALA A 329 19.40 -41.09 -19.98
N SER A 330 19.91 -40.82 -21.18
CA SER A 330 20.55 -41.88 -21.97
C SER A 330 22.07 -41.72 -21.83
N ASP A 331 22.68 -42.67 -21.12
CA ASP A 331 24.12 -42.93 -20.95
C ASP A 331 24.81 -43.15 -22.32
N THR A 332 25.85 -42.37 -22.68
CA THR A 332 27.33 -42.57 -22.53
C THR A 332 27.95 -43.60 -23.51
N PRO A 333 29.29 -43.72 -23.64
CA PRO A 333 30.36 -42.75 -23.91
C PRO A 333 31.15 -43.16 -25.17
N GLU A 334 31.86 -42.24 -25.86
CA GLU A 334 33.02 -42.65 -26.66
C GLU A 334 34.00 -41.50 -26.91
N ASP A 335 35.28 -41.81 -26.72
CA ASP A 335 36.45 -40.95 -26.79
C ASP A 335 36.71 -40.33 -28.19
N PHE A 336 37.35 -39.16 -28.15
CA PHE A 336 38.09 -38.37 -29.18
C PHE A 336 38.65 -39.12 -30.42
N PRO A 337 38.96 -38.47 -31.58
CA PRO A 337 39.73 -37.21 -31.65
C PRO A 337 39.53 -36.22 -32.85
N CYS A 338 40.20 -35.06 -32.69
CA CYS A 338 40.79 -34.14 -33.68
C CYS A 338 39.96 -33.60 -34.87
N PHE A 339 39.76 -32.28 -34.93
CA PHE A 339 40.59 -31.33 -35.70
C PHE A 339 40.39 -29.90 -35.20
#